data_AF-A0A1B6K0X6-F1
#
_entry.id   AF-A0A1B6K0X6-F1
#
_cell.length_a   1.000
_cell.length_b   1.000
_cell.length_c   1.000
_cell.angle_alpha   90.00
_cell.angle_beta   90.00
_cell.angle_gamma   90.00
#
_symmetry.space_group_name_H-M   'P 1'
#
loop_
_entity.id
_entity.type
_entity.pdbx_description
1 polymer ?
#
loop_
_entity_poly.entity_id
_entity_poly.type
_entity_poly.pdbx_seq_one_letter_code
_entity_poly.pdbx_strand_id
1 'polypeptide(L)'
;DEGEDAKTYKKKIETIQKVYPDLAMFKDDKYVKIITENSLEEDEQRPWESTEDFYKRVYAQKPDETNDDYKKRVYTKRPDETDVQYVTRIKTLREMFPDSPAWTDDDSLTYSSDYYKLLYKQQPGETDEHYYTRLTKRDSSEDAKTYKKKIGIVQKVYPDLAMWKDDKY
;
A
#
# COMPACT_ATOMS: atom_id res chain seq x y z
N ASP A 1 8.43 -10.44 32.03
CA ASP A 1 7.80 -9.19 31.59
C ASP A 1 7.97 -9.02 30.11
N GLU A 2 6.94 -9.40 29.35
CA GLU A 2 6.76 -8.85 28.01
C GLU A 2 6.33 -7.39 28.22
N GLY A 3 7.10 -6.45 27.66
CA GLY A 3 6.81 -5.02 27.78
C GLY A 3 5.44 -4.66 27.18
N GLU A 4 4.89 -3.53 27.61
CA GLU A 4 3.68 -2.92 27.02
C GLU A 4 3.91 -2.66 25.51
N ASP A 5 2.98 -3.07 24.65
CA ASP A 5 3.07 -2.83 23.20
C ASP A 5 2.80 -1.35 22.85
N ALA A 6 3.31 -0.90 21.70
CA ALA A 6 3.26 0.51 21.29
C ALA A 6 1.83 1.06 21.20
N LYS A 7 0.87 0.25 20.76
CA LYS A 7 -0.54 0.66 20.62
C LYS A 7 -1.18 0.87 21.99
N THR A 8 -0.93 -0.05 22.92
CA THR A 8 -1.38 0.08 24.31
C THR A 8 -0.74 1.30 24.99
N TYR A 9 0.57 1.49 24.81
CA TYR A 9 1.31 2.64 25.34
C TYR A 9 0.76 3.98 24.80
N LYS A 10 0.55 4.08 23.48
CA LYS A 10 0.01 5.27 22.80
C LYS A 10 -1.36 5.65 23.38
N LYS A 11 -2.27 4.69 23.51
CA LYS A 11 -3.61 4.91 24.08
C LYS A 11 -3.57 5.41 25.53
N LYS A 12 -2.65 4.89 26.32
CA LYS A 12 -2.42 5.32 27.70
C LYS A 12 -1.90 6.76 27.76
N ILE A 13 -0.93 7.11 26.93
CA ILE A 13 -0.42 8.48 26.81
C ILE A 13 -1.54 9.44 26.37
N GLU A 14 -2.34 9.09 25.36
CA GLU A 14 -3.49 9.89 24.91
C GLU A 14 -4.47 10.15 26.06
N THR A 15 -4.73 9.12 26.88
CA THR A 15 -5.60 9.25 28.05
C THR A 15 -5.00 10.20 29.09
N ILE A 16 -3.70 10.07 29.41
CA ILE A 16 -3.02 10.95 30.36
C ILE A 16 -3.02 12.40 29.86
N GLN A 17 -2.72 12.61 28.57
CA GLN A 17 -2.70 13.94 27.96
C GLN A 17 -4.08 14.60 27.98
N LYS A 18 -5.14 13.82 27.76
CA LYS A 18 -6.52 14.30 27.83
C LYS A 18 -6.92 14.76 29.23
N VAL A 19 -6.48 14.04 30.27
CA VAL A 19 -6.81 14.35 31.67
C VAL A 19 -5.92 15.46 32.23
N TYR A 20 -4.64 15.49 31.83
CA TYR A 20 -3.63 16.41 32.34
C TYR A 20 -2.84 17.07 31.19
N PRO A 21 -3.47 17.96 30.40
CA PRO A 21 -2.85 18.54 29.20
C PRO A 21 -1.63 19.42 29.52
N ASP A 22 -1.53 19.94 30.74
CA ASP A 22 -0.48 20.87 31.14
C ASP A 22 0.77 20.23 31.77
N LEU A 23 0.84 18.89 31.85
CA LEU A 23 2.03 18.23 32.38
C LEU A 23 3.29 18.63 31.61
N ALA A 24 4.35 18.95 32.35
CA ALA A 24 5.62 19.38 31.77
C ALA A 24 6.22 18.35 30.80
N MET A 25 5.95 17.06 31.00
CA MET A 25 6.42 15.99 30.11
C MET A 25 5.90 16.11 28.67
N PHE A 26 4.79 16.83 28.43
CA PHE A 26 4.28 17.09 27.08
C PHE A 26 4.90 18.33 26.42
N LYS A 27 5.68 19.12 27.18
CA LYS A 27 6.33 20.35 26.73
C LYS A 27 7.87 20.23 26.72
N ASP A 28 8.42 19.19 27.34
CA ASP A 28 9.85 18.94 27.44
C ASP A 28 10.30 17.95 26.34
N ASP A 29 11.25 18.40 25.50
CA ASP A 29 11.74 17.67 24.32
C ASP A 29 12.21 16.25 24.63
N LYS A 30 12.81 16.01 25.80
CA LYS A 30 13.30 14.69 26.19
C LYS A 30 12.13 13.71 26.35
N TYR A 31 11.08 14.12 27.05
CA TYR A 31 9.92 13.25 27.29
C TYR A 31 9.05 13.12 26.05
N VAL A 32 8.88 14.19 25.26
CA VAL A 32 8.18 14.14 23.97
C VAL A 32 8.84 13.12 23.04
N LYS A 33 10.18 13.10 22.97
CA LYS A 33 10.92 12.11 22.19
C LYS A 33 10.66 10.67 22.67
N ILE A 34 10.77 10.41 23.97
CA ILE A 34 10.53 9.08 24.57
C ILE A 34 9.09 8.61 24.32
N ILE A 35 8.12 9.50 24.53
CA ILE A 35 6.69 9.21 24.31
C ILE A 35 6.47 8.85 22.84
N THR A 36 7.05 9.63 21.93
CA THR A 36 6.95 9.39 20.49
C THR A 36 7.57 8.05 20.11
N GLU A 37 8.79 7.77 20.57
CA GLU A 37 9.50 6.51 20.32
C GLU A 37 8.71 5.28 20.80
N ASN A 38 8.13 5.34 22.00
CA ASN A 38 7.37 4.25 22.57
C ASN A 38 5.95 4.12 22.00
N SER A 39 5.41 5.17 21.36
CA SER A 39 4.08 5.15 20.74
C SER A 39 4.12 4.75 19.27
N LEU A 40 5.31 4.63 18.66
CA LEU A 40 5.47 4.29 17.26
C LEU A 40 5.22 2.79 17.04
N GLU A 41 4.17 2.47 16.30
CA GLU A 41 3.92 1.11 15.82
C GLU A 41 4.98 0.72 14.77
N GLU A 42 5.25 -0.58 14.57
CA GLU A 42 6.29 -1.08 13.64
C GLU A 42 6.10 -0.51 12.23
N ASP A 43 4.85 -0.25 11.86
CA ASP A 43 4.41 0.10 10.53
C ASP A 43 4.12 1.61 10.36
N GLU A 44 4.44 2.43 11.37
CA GLU A 44 4.40 3.90 11.33
C GLU A 44 5.77 4.50 10.91
N GLN A 45 5.72 5.59 10.14
CA GLN A 45 6.91 6.35 9.75
C GLN A 45 7.41 7.18 10.94
N ARG A 46 8.70 7.06 11.24
CA ARG A 46 9.29 7.82 12.35
C ARG A 46 9.47 9.29 11.94
N PRO A 47 9.35 10.27 12.85
CA PRO A 47 9.46 11.68 12.50
C PRO A 47 10.80 12.09 11.87
N TRP A 48 11.89 11.38 12.19
CA TRP A 48 13.24 11.60 11.64
C TRP A 48 13.62 10.62 10.53
N GLU A 49 12.73 9.73 10.13
CA GLU A 49 12.96 8.73 9.10
C GLU A 49 12.47 9.26 7.75
N SER A 50 13.30 9.13 6.71
CA SER A 50 12.88 9.46 5.36
C SER A 50 11.78 8.50 4.89
N THR A 51 10.92 8.93 3.96
CA THR A 51 9.89 8.04 3.41
C THR A 51 10.50 6.80 2.75
N GLU A 52 11.67 6.95 2.13
CA GLU A 52 12.41 5.83 1.55
C GLU A 52 12.90 4.83 2.62
N ASP A 53 13.49 5.31 3.71
CA ASP A 53 13.96 4.45 4.81
C ASP A 53 12.79 3.74 5.49
N PHE A 54 11.66 4.43 5.66
CA PHE A 54 10.42 3.83 6.15
C PHE A 54 9.97 2.67 5.27
N TYR A 55 9.87 2.88 3.96
CA TYR A 55 9.45 1.82 3.03
C TYR A 55 10.43 0.64 3.04
N LYS A 56 11.74 0.90 3.07
CA LYS A 56 12.77 -0.15 3.18
C LYS A 56 12.63 -0.94 4.48
N ARG A 57 12.50 -0.28 5.62
CA ARG A 57 12.39 -0.92 6.92
C ARG A 57 11.13 -1.78 7.03
N VAL A 58 9.99 -1.26 6.58
CA VAL A 58 8.69 -1.90 6.80
C VAL A 58 8.35 -2.93 5.73
N TYR A 59 8.79 -2.71 4.48
CA TYR A 59 8.35 -3.51 3.34
C TYR A 59 9.47 -4.28 2.64
N ALA A 60 10.74 -4.18 3.04
CA ALA A 60 11.71 -5.17 2.58
C ALA A 60 11.28 -6.59 3.00
N GLN A 61 11.62 -7.56 2.16
CA GLN A 61 11.45 -8.98 2.52
C GLN A 61 12.36 -9.31 3.71
N LYS A 62 11.79 -9.94 4.74
CA LYS A 62 12.58 -10.33 5.92
C LYS A 62 13.44 -11.58 5.56
N PRO A 63 14.63 -11.77 6.17
CA PRO A 63 15.54 -12.87 5.81
C PRO A 63 14.91 -14.27 5.88
N ASP A 64 14.03 -14.50 6.85
CA ASP A 64 13.35 -15.79 7.07
C ASP A 64 11.92 -15.81 6.50
N GLU A 65 11.53 -14.79 5.71
CA GLU A 65 10.19 -14.69 5.15
C GLU A 65 10.12 -15.36 3.77
N THR A 66 9.20 -16.31 3.63
CA THR A 66 8.98 -16.98 2.35
C THR A 66 8.47 -16.00 1.30
N ASN A 67 8.70 -16.28 0.02
CA ASN A 67 8.18 -15.43 -1.05
C ASN A 67 6.66 -15.30 -1.00
N ASP A 68 5.95 -16.34 -0.55
CA ASP A 68 4.48 -16.34 -0.47
C ASP A 68 3.98 -15.47 0.68
N ASP A 69 4.58 -15.60 1.87
CA ASP A 69 4.27 -14.76 3.02
C ASP A 69 4.56 -13.29 2.72
N TYR A 70 5.69 -13.03 2.05
CA TYR A 70 6.07 -11.69 1.64
C TYR A 70 5.06 -11.07 0.67
N LYS A 71 4.67 -11.80 -0.38
CA LYS A 71 3.61 -11.38 -1.33
C LYS A 71 2.33 -11.05 -0.59
N LYS A 72 1.87 -11.97 0.25
CA LYS A 72 0.66 -11.82 1.03
C LYS A 72 0.73 -10.56 1.90
N ARG A 73 1.83 -10.33 2.60
CA ARG A 73 2.04 -9.14 3.44
C ARG A 73 2.02 -7.85 2.63
N VAL A 74 2.73 -7.79 1.50
CA VAL A 74 2.78 -6.61 0.62
C VAL A 74 1.38 -6.25 0.11
N TYR A 75 0.60 -7.24 -0.34
CA TYR A 75 -0.73 -7.03 -0.90
C TYR A 75 -1.86 -6.96 0.13
N THR A 76 -1.61 -7.28 1.40
CA THR A 76 -2.61 -7.10 2.44
C THR A 76 -2.85 -5.60 2.66
N LYS A 77 -4.10 -5.17 2.48
CA LYS A 77 -4.52 -3.81 2.77
C LYS A 77 -4.58 -3.60 4.28
N ARG A 78 -4.03 -2.49 4.78
CA ARG A 78 -4.05 -2.22 6.22
C ARG A 78 -5.45 -1.76 6.68
N PRO A 79 -5.85 -2.01 7.94
CA PRO A 79 -7.19 -1.67 8.43
C PRO A 79 -7.55 -0.18 8.35
N ASP A 80 -6.56 0.69 8.52
CA ASP A 80 -6.66 2.16 8.53
C ASP A 80 -6.33 2.80 7.16
N GLU A 81 -5.98 1.99 6.18
CA GLU A 81 -5.56 2.45 4.85
C GLU A 81 -6.77 2.60 3.91
N THR A 82 -6.88 3.75 3.25
CA THR A 82 -7.88 3.98 2.19
C THR A 82 -7.51 3.24 0.90
N ASP A 83 -8.45 3.05 -0.03
CA ASP A 83 -8.16 2.44 -1.34
C ASP A 83 -7.06 3.21 -2.10
N VAL A 84 -7.07 4.53 -2.01
CA VAL A 84 -6.08 5.40 -2.67
C VAL A 84 -4.70 5.21 -2.04
N GLN A 85 -4.61 5.17 -0.70
CA GLN A 85 -3.35 4.92 -0.01
C GLN A 85 -2.80 3.52 -0.32
N TYR A 86 -3.66 2.50 -0.33
CA TYR A 86 -3.31 1.13 -0.69
C TYR A 86 -2.69 1.01 -2.08
N VAL A 87 -3.37 1.57 -3.09
CA VAL A 87 -2.86 1.58 -4.46
C VAL A 87 -1.57 2.39 -4.57
N THR A 88 -1.50 3.54 -3.91
CA THR A 88 -0.31 4.42 -3.96
C THR A 88 0.90 3.71 -3.35
N ARG A 89 0.72 3.09 -2.19
CA ARG A 89 1.76 2.32 -1.52
C ARG A 89 2.34 1.24 -2.42
N ILE A 90 1.49 0.40 -3.03
CA ILE A 90 1.98 -0.71 -3.86
C ILE A 90 2.71 -0.17 -5.11
N LYS A 91 2.25 0.93 -5.71
CA LYS A 91 2.97 1.60 -6.80
C LYS A 91 4.36 2.06 -6.35
N THR A 92 4.44 2.75 -5.22
CA THR A 92 5.72 3.21 -4.66
C THR A 92 6.65 2.03 -4.38
N LEU A 93 6.15 0.92 -3.82
CA LEU A 93 6.95 -0.27 -3.59
C LEU A 93 7.48 -0.89 -4.88
N ARG A 94 6.68 -0.91 -5.96
CA ARG A 94 7.12 -1.40 -7.28
C ARG A 94 8.23 -0.53 -7.88
N GLU A 95 8.13 0.79 -7.71
CA GLU A 95 9.16 1.73 -8.18
C GLU A 95 10.44 1.60 -7.36
N MET A 96 10.32 1.43 -6.05
CA MET A 96 11.48 1.31 -5.14
C MET A 96 12.17 -0.06 -5.19
N PHE A 97 11.41 -1.12 -5.43
CA PHE A 97 11.90 -2.51 -5.44
C PHE A 97 11.51 -3.22 -6.74
N PRO A 98 11.97 -2.76 -7.92
CA PRO A 98 11.49 -3.27 -9.21
C PRO A 98 11.73 -4.78 -9.41
N ASP A 99 12.79 -5.32 -8.80
CA ASP A 99 13.17 -6.73 -8.90
C ASP A 99 12.58 -7.61 -7.78
N SER A 100 11.64 -7.07 -7.00
CA SER A 100 11.07 -7.78 -5.84
C SER A 100 10.28 -9.02 -6.26
N PRO A 101 10.41 -10.16 -5.54
CA PRO A 101 9.62 -11.36 -5.83
C PRO A 101 8.12 -11.17 -5.60
N ALA A 102 7.71 -10.11 -4.89
CA ALA A 102 6.31 -9.74 -4.68
C ALA A 102 5.54 -9.59 -6.01
N TRP A 103 6.19 -9.07 -7.06
CA TRP A 103 5.56 -8.77 -8.36
C TRP A 103 5.34 -10.00 -9.24
N THR A 104 5.93 -11.14 -8.87
CA THR A 104 5.66 -12.41 -9.57
C THR A 104 4.24 -12.93 -9.34
N ASP A 105 3.52 -12.39 -8.34
CA ASP A 105 2.09 -12.70 -8.11
C ASP A 105 1.18 -12.21 -9.25
N ASP A 106 1.61 -11.21 -10.04
CA ASP A 106 0.79 -10.59 -11.10
C ASP A 106 0.32 -11.59 -12.17
N ASP A 107 0.99 -12.73 -12.27
CA ASP A 107 0.65 -13.78 -13.24
C ASP A 107 -0.53 -14.64 -12.74
N SER A 108 -0.61 -14.95 -11.44
CA SER A 108 -1.69 -15.73 -10.83
C SER A 108 -2.80 -14.89 -10.21
N LEU A 109 -2.50 -13.63 -9.87
CA LEU A 109 -3.36 -12.70 -9.14
C LEU A 109 -3.85 -13.25 -7.79
N THR A 110 -3.08 -14.12 -7.14
CA THR A 110 -3.48 -14.76 -5.89
C THR A 110 -3.68 -13.74 -4.78
N TYR A 111 -2.75 -12.79 -4.67
CA TYR A 111 -2.79 -11.73 -3.66
C TYR A 111 -3.04 -10.33 -4.26
N SER A 112 -2.66 -10.12 -5.51
CA SER A 112 -2.69 -8.82 -6.20
C SER A 112 -4.03 -8.49 -6.87
N SER A 113 -5.01 -9.39 -6.85
CA SER A 113 -6.32 -9.19 -7.50
C SER A 113 -7.00 -7.89 -7.09
N ASP A 114 -7.09 -7.62 -5.79
CA ASP A 114 -7.78 -6.44 -5.28
C ASP A 114 -7.03 -5.14 -5.58
N TYR A 115 -5.69 -5.17 -5.55
CA TYR A 115 -4.87 -4.06 -6.02
C TYR A 115 -5.19 -3.71 -7.47
N TYR A 116 -5.23 -4.70 -8.36
CA TYR A 116 -5.50 -4.45 -9.79
C TYR A 116 -6.94 -4.05 -10.07
N LYS A 117 -7.91 -4.58 -9.33
CA LYS A 117 -9.30 -4.08 -9.38
C LYS A 117 -9.36 -2.61 -9.03
N LEU A 118 -8.74 -2.19 -7.93
CA LEU A 118 -8.73 -0.79 -7.50
C LEU A 118 -7.95 0.11 -8.47
N LEU A 119 -6.78 -0.35 -8.93
CA LEU A 119 -5.94 0.39 -9.88
C LEU A 119 -6.68 0.70 -11.18
N TYR A 120 -7.46 -0.26 -11.68
CA TYR A 120 -8.19 -0.16 -12.94
C TYR A 120 -9.68 0.10 -12.76
N LYS A 121 -10.12 0.53 -11.58
CA LYS A 121 -11.53 0.84 -11.31
C LYS A 121 -12.00 2.01 -12.18
N GLN A 122 -13.24 1.94 -12.66
CA GLN A 122 -13.91 3.08 -13.30
C GLN A 122 -14.10 4.22 -12.30
N GLN A 123 -13.81 5.44 -12.72
CA GLN A 123 -13.90 6.61 -11.86
C GLN A 123 -15.36 7.10 -11.77
N PRO A 124 -15.78 7.71 -10.65
CA PRO A 124 -17.12 8.29 -10.54
C PRO A 124 -17.39 9.30 -11.66
N GLY A 125 -18.45 9.06 -12.43
CA GLY A 125 -18.85 9.91 -13.57
C GLY A 125 -18.08 9.66 -14.88
N GLU A 126 -17.15 8.70 -14.92
CA GLU A 126 -16.43 8.33 -16.13
C GLU A 126 -17.33 7.52 -17.07
N THR A 127 -17.44 7.94 -18.33
CA THR A 127 -18.17 7.18 -19.34
C THR A 127 -17.43 5.89 -19.69
N ASP A 128 -18.15 4.88 -20.20
CA ASP A 128 -17.53 3.61 -20.63
C ASP A 128 -16.46 3.84 -21.71
N GLU A 129 -16.68 4.75 -22.65
CA GLU A 129 -15.71 5.08 -23.69
C GLU A 129 -14.40 5.66 -23.11
N HIS A 130 -14.50 6.62 -22.19
CA HIS A 130 -13.33 7.17 -21.52
C HIS A 130 -12.62 6.13 -20.65
N TYR A 131 -13.40 5.29 -19.96
CA TYR A 131 -12.88 4.22 -19.14
C TYR A 131 -12.09 3.20 -19.96
N TYR A 132 -12.66 2.68 -21.04
CA TYR A 132 -12.02 1.70 -21.92
C TYR A 132 -10.80 2.30 -22.63
N THR A 133 -10.88 3.56 -23.06
CA THR A 133 -9.73 4.29 -23.60
C THR A 133 -8.60 4.33 -22.57
N ARG A 134 -8.90 4.62 -21.29
CA ARG A 134 -7.89 4.67 -20.23
C ARG A 134 -7.26 3.29 -19.96
N LEU A 135 -8.05 2.22 -19.98
CA LEU A 135 -7.55 0.85 -19.77
C LEU A 135 -6.64 0.38 -20.91
N THR A 136 -6.99 0.74 -22.15
CA THR A 136 -6.31 0.28 -23.37
C THR A 136 -5.24 1.23 -23.87
N LYS A 137 -5.12 2.43 -23.31
CA LYS A 137 -4.05 3.36 -23.69
C LYS A 137 -2.69 2.73 -23.37
N ARG A 138 -1.87 2.55 -24.40
CA ARG A 138 -0.46 2.17 -24.26
C ARG A 138 0.36 3.41 -23.91
N ASP A 139 1.23 3.31 -22.91
CA ASP A 139 2.16 4.41 -22.62
C ASP A 139 3.23 4.50 -23.72
N SER A 140 3.67 5.72 -24.02
CA SER A 140 4.77 5.99 -24.95
C SER A 140 6.07 5.25 -24.60
N SER A 141 6.34 5.00 -23.32
CA SER A 141 7.53 4.26 -22.86
C SER A 141 7.27 2.76 -22.64
N GLU A 142 6.03 2.29 -22.80
CA GLU A 142 5.65 0.90 -22.54
C GLU A 142 5.93 0.01 -23.76
N ASP A 143 6.75 -1.03 -23.59
CA ASP A 143 7.00 -2.02 -24.65
C ASP A 143 5.77 -2.93 -24.87
N ALA A 144 5.78 -3.69 -25.99
CA ALA A 144 4.64 -4.52 -26.36
C ALA A 144 4.36 -5.68 -25.39
N LYS A 145 5.38 -6.22 -24.73
CA LYS A 145 5.24 -7.31 -23.75
C LYS A 145 4.58 -6.77 -22.48
N THR A 146 5.05 -5.63 -21.99
CA THR A 146 4.49 -4.94 -20.83
C THR A 146 3.03 -4.54 -21.07
N TYR A 147 2.73 -3.96 -22.24
CA TYR A 147 1.35 -3.64 -22.63
C TYR A 147 0.45 -4.88 -22.67
N LYS A 148 0.89 -5.98 -23.28
CA LYS A 148 0.12 -7.24 -23.31
C LYS A 148 -0.14 -7.78 -21.91
N LYS A 149 0.86 -7.72 -21.00
CA LYS A 149 0.68 -8.14 -19.60
C LYS A 149 -0.37 -7.28 -18.91
N LYS A 150 -0.32 -5.96 -19.08
CA LYS A 150 -1.34 -5.03 -18.55
C LYS A 150 -2.75 -5.41 -19.02
N ILE A 151 -2.96 -5.56 -20.32
CA ILE A 151 -4.27 -5.93 -20.88
C ILE A 151 -4.75 -7.28 -20.34
N GLY A 152 -3.86 -8.27 -20.27
CA GLY A 152 -4.19 -9.58 -19.70
C GLY A 152 -4.61 -9.51 -18.23
N ILE A 153 -3.98 -8.65 -17.43
CA ILE A 153 -4.38 -8.41 -16.03
C ILE A 153 -5.77 -7.76 -15.98
N VAL A 154 -6.01 -6.69 -16.76
CA VAL A 154 -7.30 -6.01 -16.83
C VAL A 154 -8.42 -6.99 -17.18
N GLN A 155 -8.20 -7.85 -18.18
CA GLN A 155 -9.17 -8.86 -18.59
C GLN A 155 -9.44 -9.90 -17.48
N LYS A 156 -8.41 -10.31 -16.72
CA LYS A 156 -8.59 -11.23 -15.60
C LYS A 156 -9.39 -10.62 -14.44
N VAL A 157 -9.14 -9.35 -14.09
CA VAL A 157 -9.84 -8.70 -12.97
C VAL A 157 -11.22 -8.15 -13.34
N TYR A 158 -11.45 -7.86 -14.62
CA TYR A 158 -12.73 -7.40 -15.16
C TYR A 158 -13.09 -8.18 -16.44
N PRO A 159 -13.42 -9.48 -16.35
CA PRO A 159 -13.68 -10.34 -17.52
C PRO A 159 -15.00 -10.00 -18.24
N ASP A 160 -15.87 -9.24 -17.60
CA ASP A 160 -17.21 -8.94 -18.10
C ASP A 160 -17.38 -7.55 -18.72
N LEU A 161 -16.29 -6.78 -18.88
CA LEU A 161 -16.36 -5.50 -19.59
C LEU A 161 -16.85 -5.70 -21.03
N ALA A 162 -17.73 -4.80 -21.48
CA ALA A 162 -18.31 -4.87 -22.81
C ALA A 162 -17.24 -4.80 -23.91
N MET A 163 -16.13 -4.08 -23.68
CA MET A 163 -15.01 -3.95 -24.63
C MET A 163 -14.34 -5.28 -25.02
N TRP A 164 -14.62 -6.37 -24.30
CA TRP A 164 -14.12 -7.69 -24.65
C TRP A 164 -15.03 -8.48 -25.59
N LYS A 165 -16.30 -8.07 -25.69
CA LYS A 165 -17.38 -8.88 -26.30
C LYS A 165 -18.14 -8.13 -27.40
N ASP A 166 -18.10 -6.80 -27.39
CA ASP A 166 -18.89 -5.93 -28.25
C ASP A 166 -17.99 -5.20 -29.25
N ASP A 167 -18.25 -5.41 -30.54
CA ASP A 167 -17.49 -4.84 -31.66
C ASP A 167 -17.56 -3.31 -31.74
N LYS A 168 -18.45 -2.65 -30.97
CA LYS A 168 -18.51 -1.18 -30.92
C LYS A 168 -17.33 -0.53 -30.19
N TYR A 169 -16.55 -1.32 -29.43
CA TYR A 169 -15.41 -0.88 -28.61
C TYR A 169 -14.12 -1.58 -29.06
#